data_AF-A0A1E5VZ64-F1
#
_entry.id   AF-A0A1E5VZ64-F1
#
_cell.length_a   1.000
_cell.length_b   1.000
_cell.length_c   1.000
_cell.angle_alpha   90.00
_cell.angle_beta   90.00
_cell.angle_gamma   90.00
#
_symmetry.space_group_name_H-M   'P 1'
#
loop_
_entity.id
_entity.type
_entity.pdbx_description
1 polymer ?
#
loop_
_entity_poly.entity_id
_entity_poly.type
_entity_poly.pdbx_seq_one_letter_code
_entity_poly.pdbx_strand_id
1 'polypeptide(L)'
;MGRDAAKAARKKADSTSTSSSEYASKMHDLSIQKMSFFKETEEDRKTRLEEMLNLEKVKVEEAREHRRMLVQLERERLDMDKKRLDMQAQKREKEEEEQILAINLDQCLPYQRMYYQALQEDIIEKMNACRRGPRQ
;
A
#
# COMPACT_ATOMS: atom_id res chain seq x y z
N MET A 1 -3.85 -101.50 31.82
CA MET A 1 -4.80 -100.39 31.59
C MET A 1 -4.45 -99.26 32.54
N GLY A 2 -4.25 -98.02 32.08
CA GLY A 2 -4.04 -96.90 33.02
C GLY A 2 -3.27 -95.67 32.54
N ARG A 3 -3.28 -95.31 31.25
CA ARG A 3 -2.68 -94.05 30.78
C ARG A 3 -3.48 -93.48 29.61
N ASP A 4 -4.62 -92.83 29.86
CA ASP A 4 -5.24 -92.00 28.80
C ASP A 4 -6.26 -90.94 29.23
N ALA A 5 -6.37 -90.58 30.51
CA ALA A 5 -7.30 -89.51 30.92
C ALA A 5 -6.67 -88.09 30.95
N ALA A 6 -5.34 -87.97 31.00
CA ALA A 6 -4.66 -86.68 31.18
C ALA A 6 -4.52 -85.84 29.89
N LYS A 7 -4.79 -86.41 28.70
CA LYS A 7 -4.72 -85.69 27.42
C LYS A 7 -6.05 -85.11 26.93
N ALA A 8 -7.18 -85.58 27.48
CA ALA A 8 -8.51 -85.11 27.08
C ALA A 8 -8.85 -83.70 27.62
N ALA A 9 -8.19 -83.23 28.68
CA ALA A 9 -8.44 -81.92 29.26
C ALA A 9 -7.79 -80.74 28.49
N ARG A 10 -6.93 -81.00 27.50
CA ARG A 10 -6.27 -79.94 26.71
C ARG A 10 -7.06 -79.49 25.48
N LYS A 11 -8.25 -80.05 25.21
CA LYS A 11 -9.08 -79.68 24.06
C LYS A 11 -10.19 -78.66 24.38
N LYS A 12 -10.13 -78.02 25.55
CA LYS A 12 -11.05 -76.94 26.00
C LYS A 12 -10.30 -75.64 26.32
N ALA A 13 -9.08 -75.48 25.84
CA ALA A 13 -8.36 -74.20 25.87
C ALA A 13 -8.21 -73.70 24.43
N ASP A 14 -9.35 -73.48 23.77
CA ASP A 14 -9.43 -72.85 22.45
C ASP A 14 -10.04 -71.45 22.62
N SER A 15 -9.47 -70.69 23.54
CA SER A 15 -9.88 -69.32 23.87
C SER A 15 -8.72 -68.32 23.79
N THR A 16 -7.65 -68.68 23.07
CA THR A 16 -6.50 -67.79 22.81
C THR A 16 -6.60 -67.09 21.44
N SER A 17 -7.51 -67.49 20.55
CA SER A 17 -7.70 -66.86 19.24
C SER A 17 -8.47 -65.53 19.29
N THR A 18 -9.39 -65.36 20.24
CA THR A 18 -10.18 -64.13 20.41
C THR A 18 -9.33 -62.98 20.94
N SER A 19 -8.43 -63.25 21.89
CA SER A 19 -7.58 -62.23 22.51
C SER A 19 -6.56 -61.60 21.55
N SER A 20 -6.04 -62.38 20.59
CA SER A 20 -5.14 -61.85 19.55
C SER A 20 -5.89 -61.04 18.49
N SER A 21 -7.12 -61.41 18.15
CA SER A 21 -7.96 -60.67 17.19
C SER A 21 -8.42 -59.33 17.77
N GLU A 22 -8.87 -59.33 19.02
CA GLU A 22 -9.27 -58.11 19.74
C GLU A 22 -8.09 -57.14 19.89
N TYR A 23 -6.89 -57.66 20.20
CA TYR A 23 -5.68 -56.87 20.23
C TYR A 23 -5.35 -56.26 18.85
N ALA A 24 -5.41 -57.05 17.78
CA ALA A 24 -5.13 -56.58 16.42
C ALA A 24 -6.12 -55.49 15.98
N SER A 25 -7.42 -55.67 16.23
CA SER A 25 -8.45 -54.66 15.99
C SER A 25 -8.18 -53.39 16.79
N LYS A 26 -7.88 -53.49 18.08
CA LYS A 26 -7.59 -52.32 18.92
C LYS A 26 -6.35 -51.55 18.43
N MET A 27 -5.31 -52.26 17.97
CA MET A 27 -4.12 -51.62 17.40
C MET A 27 -4.42 -50.94 16.06
N HIS A 28 -5.30 -51.54 15.25
CA HIS A 28 -5.77 -50.92 14.00
C HIS A 28 -6.56 -49.64 14.28
N ASP A 29 -7.51 -49.68 15.22
CA ASP A 29 -8.30 -48.52 15.63
C ASP A 29 -7.42 -47.39 16.18
N LEU A 30 -6.43 -47.72 17.03
CA LEU A 30 -5.44 -46.76 17.52
C LEU A 30 -4.60 -46.16 16.38
N SER A 31 -4.25 -46.95 15.37
CA SER A 31 -3.52 -46.45 14.20
C SER A 31 -4.37 -45.47 13.39
N ILE A 32 -5.67 -45.76 13.20
CA ILE A 32 -6.60 -44.86 12.53
C ILE A 32 -6.75 -43.55 13.31
N GLN A 33 -6.95 -43.62 14.63
CA GLN A 33 -7.06 -42.44 15.50
C GLN A 33 -5.79 -41.58 15.49
N LYS A 34 -4.62 -42.21 15.47
CA LYS A 34 -3.33 -41.50 15.34
C LYS A 34 -3.22 -40.80 13.99
N MET A 35 -3.64 -41.45 12.90
CA MET A 35 -3.66 -40.84 11.57
C MET A 35 -4.65 -39.67 11.48
N SER A 36 -5.84 -39.76 12.09
CA SER A 36 -6.80 -38.65 12.09
C SER A 36 -6.26 -37.45 12.86
N PHE A 37 -5.65 -37.67 14.02
CA PHE A 37 -5.02 -36.60 14.80
C PHE A 37 -3.90 -35.88 14.02
N PHE A 38 -3.07 -36.62 13.28
CA PHE A 38 -2.06 -36.00 12.43
C PHE A 38 -2.64 -35.19 11.29
N LYS A 39 -3.76 -35.62 10.70
CA LYS A 39 -4.42 -34.85 9.64
C LYS A 39 -5.00 -33.55 10.18
N GLU A 40 -5.72 -33.61 11.29
CA GLU A 40 -6.29 -32.42 11.94
C GLU A 40 -5.20 -31.40 12.33
N THR A 41 -4.09 -31.87 12.92
CA THR A 41 -2.96 -30.99 13.25
C THR A 41 -2.25 -30.41 12.03
N GLU A 42 -2.14 -31.15 10.92
CA GLU A 42 -1.60 -30.62 9.67
C GLU A 42 -2.54 -29.61 9.00
N GLU A 43 -3.86 -29.84 9.08
CA GLU A 43 -4.88 -28.90 8.61
C GLU A 43 -4.81 -27.58 9.41
N ASP A 44 -4.72 -27.66 10.73
CA ASP A 44 -4.53 -26.49 11.60
C ASP A 44 -3.21 -25.76 11.33
N ARG A 45 -2.14 -26.50 11.02
CA ARG A 45 -0.86 -25.89 10.65
C ARG A 45 -0.99 -25.16 9.31
N LYS A 46 -1.72 -25.75 8.36
CA LYS A 46 -1.96 -25.15 7.04
C LYS A 46 -2.78 -23.87 7.16
N THR A 47 -3.86 -23.86 7.94
CA THR A 47 -4.70 -22.67 8.14
C THR A 47 -3.89 -21.52 8.75
N ARG A 48 -3.08 -21.79 9.79
CA ARG A 48 -2.19 -20.79 10.39
C ARG A 48 -1.17 -20.22 9.40
N LEU A 49 -0.61 -21.04 8.52
CA LEU A 49 0.31 -20.57 7.48
C LEU A 49 -0.42 -19.70 6.45
N GLU A 50 -1.64 -20.06 6.08
CA GLU A 50 -2.46 -19.30 5.15
C GLU A 50 -2.85 -17.93 5.73
N GLU A 51 -3.22 -17.88 7.01
CA GLU A 51 -3.43 -16.62 7.75
C GLU A 51 -2.17 -15.75 7.77
N MET A 52 -1.01 -16.34 8.07
CA MET A 52 0.26 -15.62 8.07
C MET A 52 0.60 -15.03 6.70
N LEU A 53 0.39 -15.79 5.63
CA LEU A 53 0.58 -15.32 4.25
C LEU A 53 -0.39 -14.20 3.90
N ASN A 54 -1.65 -14.29 4.34
CA ASN A 54 -2.65 -13.25 4.11
C ASN A 54 -2.28 -11.96 4.84
N LEU A 55 -1.83 -12.04 6.09
CA LEU A 55 -1.33 -10.88 6.84
C LEU A 55 -0.13 -10.24 6.14
N GLU A 56 0.80 -11.04 5.61
CA GLU A 56 1.97 -10.50 4.90
C GLU A 56 1.57 -9.81 3.59
N LYS A 57 0.62 -10.38 2.84
CA LYS A 57 0.06 -9.72 1.64
C LYS A 57 -0.58 -8.38 1.98
N VAL A 58 -1.40 -8.33 3.03
CA VAL A 58 -2.06 -7.09 3.48
C VAL A 58 -1.02 -6.03 3.85
N LYS A 59 0.01 -6.38 4.63
CA LYS A 59 1.10 -5.45 4.98
C LYS A 59 1.80 -4.86 3.75
N VAL A 60 2.09 -5.70 2.75
CA VAL A 60 2.77 -5.25 1.53
C VAL A 60 1.88 -4.27 0.74
N GLU A 61 0.58 -4.57 0.62
CA GLU A 61 -0.36 -3.69 -0.07
C GLU A 61 -0.59 -2.37 0.68
N GLU A 62 -0.80 -2.41 2.00
CA GLU A 62 -0.91 -1.20 2.83
C GLU A 62 0.34 -0.31 2.70
N ALA A 63 1.54 -0.91 2.76
CA ALA A 63 2.79 -0.16 2.58
C ALA A 63 2.89 0.45 1.17
N ARG A 64 2.38 -0.24 0.15
CA ARG A 64 2.34 0.27 -1.23
C ARG A 64 1.34 1.42 -1.37
N GLU A 65 0.16 1.29 -0.80
CA GLU A 65 -0.87 2.33 -0.78
C GLU A 65 -0.41 3.57 -0.02
N HIS A 66 0.17 3.39 1.16
CA HIS A 66 0.74 4.47 1.94
C HIS A 66 1.81 5.24 1.15
N ARG A 67 2.73 4.54 0.47
CA ARG A 67 3.73 5.19 -0.41
C ARG A 67 3.08 5.96 -1.56
N ARG A 68 2.04 5.41 -2.20
CA ARG A 68 1.30 6.11 -3.27
C ARG A 68 0.65 7.39 -2.75
N MET A 69 -0.01 7.31 -1.60
CA MET A 69 -0.66 8.44 -0.95
C MET A 69 0.34 9.54 -0.58
N LEU A 70 1.50 9.20 0.01
CA LEU A 70 2.56 10.17 0.32
C LEU A 70 3.06 10.90 -0.92
N VAL A 71 3.29 10.18 -2.03
CA VAL A 71 3.71 10.80 -3.30
C VAL A 71 2.64 11.74 -3.84
N GLN A 72 1.36 11.39 -3.70
CA GLN A 72 0.27 12.24 -4.13
C GLN A 72 0.19 13.53 -3.30
N LEU A 73 0.26 13.43 -1.97
CA LEU A 73 0.27 14.60 -1.08
C LEU A 73 1.45 15.54 -1.37
N GLU A 74 2.64 14.98 -1.63
CA GLU A 74 3.82 15.79 -1.99
C GLU A 74 3.60 16.54 -3.31
N ARG A 75 3.00 15.89 -4.31
CA ARG A 75 2.66 16.54 -5.59
C ARG A 75 1.66 17.68 -5.39
N GLU A 76 0.61 17.43 -4.64
CA GLU A 76 -0.41 18.44 -4.33
C GLU A 76 0.19 19.63 -3.58
N ARG A 77 1.10 19.38 -2.61
CA ARG A 77 1.83 20.44 -1.92
C ARG A 77 2.67 21.27 -2.88
N LEU A 78 3.45 20.62 -3.75
CA LEU A 78 4.30 21.30 -4.72
C LEU A 78 3.49 22.13 -5.72
N ASP A 79 2.33 21.66 -6.15
CA ASP A 79 1.48 22.42 -7.07
C ASP A 79 0.84 23.64 -6.40
N MET A 80 0.48 23.52 -5.12
CA MET A 80 0.03 24.67 -4.32
C MET A 80 1.15 25.70 -4.13
N ASP A 81 2.37 25.24 -3.84
CA ASP A 81 3.53 26.12 -3.70
C ASP A 81 3.90 26.82 -5.02
N LYS A 82 3.84 26.12 -6.16
CA LYS A 82 4.04 26.73 -7.48
C LYS A 82 3.01 27.83 -7.74
N LYS A 83 1.71 27.54 -7.54
CA LYS A 83 0.65 28.55 -7.72
C LYS A 83 0.85 29.76 -6.82
N ARG A 84 1.30 29.55 -5.58
CA ARG A 84 1.61 30.64 -4.64
C ARG A 84 2.78 31.48 -5.12
N LEU A 85 3.85 30.85 -5.62
CA LEU A 85 5.00 31.54 -6.19
C LEU A 85 4.63 32.32 -7.44
N ASP A 86 3.85 31.73 -8.34
CA ASP A 86 3.38 32.38 -9.56
C ASP A 86 2.51 33.60 -9.24
N MET A 87 1.58 33.47 -8.28
CA MET A 87 0.75 34.59 -7.83
C MET A 87 1.61 35.69 -7.19
N GLN A 88 2.61 35.31 -6.38
CA GLN A 88 3.53 36.27 -5.78
C GLN A 88 4.40 36.97 -6.83
N ALA A 89 4.88 36.25 -7.84
CA ALA A 89 5.65 36.81 -8.95
C ALA A 89 4.81 37.79 -9.77
N GLN A 90 3.57 37.41 -10.13
CA GLN A 90 2.64 38.31 -10.81
C GLN A 90 2.29 39.55 -9.99
N LYS A 91 2.16 39.42 -8.67
CA LYS A 91 1.91 40.57 -7.79
C LYS A 91 3.11 41.53 -7.79
N ARG A 92 4.33 40.99 -7.70
CA ARG A 92 5.56 41.79 -7.74
C ARG A 92 5.74 42.48 -9.09
N GLU A 93 5.51 41.76 -10.18
CA GLU A 93 5.55 42.32 -11.54
C GLU A 93 4.59 43.49 -11.68
N LYS A 94 3.34 43.34 -11.20
CA LYS A 94 2.35 44.44 -11.20
C LYS A 94 2.79 45.62 -10.34
N GLU A 95 3.33 45.37 -9.14
CA GLU A 95 3.84 46.43 -8.26
C GLU A 95 5.01 47.19 -8.90
N GLU A 96 5.91 46.49 -9.59
CA GLU A 96 7.02 47.09 -10.34
C GLU A 96 6.51 47.90 -11.55
N GLU A 97 5.54 47.38 -12.30
CA GLU A 97 4.88 48.10 -13.39
C GLU A 97 4.17 49.38 -12.90
N GLU A 98 3.45 49.29 -11.78
CA GLU A 98 2.79 50.44 -11.12
C GLU A 98 3.81 51.48 -10.66
N GLN A 99 4.94 51.04 -10.08
CA GLN A 99 6.03 51.94 -9.70
C GLN A 99 6.64 52.65 -10.91
N ILE A 100 6.88 51.93 -12.01
CA ILE A 100 7.41 52.51 -13.26
C ILE A 100 6.43 53.53 -13.83
N LEU A 101 5.14 53.22 -13.86
CA LEU A 101 4.09 54.15 -14.32
C LEU A 101 3.95 55.38 -13.42
N ALA A 102 4.22 55.26 -12.12
CA ALA A 102 4.17 56.38 -11.18
C ALA A 102 5.36 57.35 -11.28
N ILE A 103 6.45 56.97 -11.98
CA ILE A 103 7.62 57.84 -12.16
C ILE A 103 7.23 59.07 -13.00
N ASN A 104 7.47 60.26 -12.44
CA ASN A 104 7.29 61.51 -13.15
C ASN A 104 8.49 61.79 -14.09
N LEU A 105 8.24 61.73 -15.39
CA LEU A 105 9.23 61.92 -16.45
C LEU A 105 9.86 63.33 -16.46
N ASP A 106 9.15 64.36 -16.00
CA ASP A 106 9.64 65.74 -15.97
C ASP A 106 10.73 65.94 -14.91
N GLN A 107 10.68 65.14 -13.85
CA GLN A 107 11.66 65.15 -12.75
C GLN A 107 12.91 64.30 -13.03
N CYS A 108 12.88 63.50 -14.09
CA CYS A 108 13.98 62.62 -14.48
C CYS A 108 15.05 63.35 -15.31
N LEU A 109 16.30 62.87 -15.23
CA LEU A 109 17.37 63.31 -16.12
C LEU A 109 17.03 62.99 -17.60
N PRO A 110 17.51 63.76 -18.59
CA PRO A 110 17.12 63.57 -20.00
C PRO A 110 17.30 62.14 -20.53
N TYR A 111 18.39 61.47 -20.15
CA TYR A 111 18.63 60.07 -20.56
C TYR A 111 17.65 59.10 -19.87
N GLN A 112 17.37 59.30 -18.58
CA GLN A 112 16.45 58.45 -17.80
C GLN A 112 15.00 58.62 -18.29
N ARG A 113 14.65 59.83 -18.72
CA ARG A 113 13.34 60.13 -19.30
C ARG A 113 13.06 59.24 -20.51
N MET A 114 13.99 59.14 -21.44
CA MET A 114 13.84 58.28 -22.62
C MET A 114 13.69 56.80 -22.23
N TYR A 115 14.44 56.35 -21.23
CA TYR A 115 14.38 54.96 -20.74
C TYR A 115 13.03 54.63 -20.09
N TYR A 116 12.58 55.44 -19.11
CA TYR A 116 11.31 55.20 -18.43
C TYR A 116 10.11 55.45 -19.33
N GLN A 117 10.20 56.39 -20.28
CA GLN A 117 9.15 56.57 -21.28
C GLN A 117 8.94 55.30 -22.10
N ALA A 118 10.01 54.69 -22.61
CA ALA A 118 9.92 53.43 -23.36
C ALA A 118 9.32 52.29 -22.52
N LEU A 119 9.68 52.19 -21.23
CA LEU A 119 9.11 51.20 -20.32
C LEU A 119 7.61 51.45 -20.04
N GLN A 120 7.21 52.70 -19.82
CA GLN A 120 5.81 53.05 -19.60
C GLN A 120 4.96 52.74 -20.84
N GLU A 121 5.48 53.04 -22.04
CA GLU A 121 4.84 52.73 -23.31
C GLU A 121 4.65 51.20 -23.50
N ASP A 122 5.68 50.39 -23.20
CA ASP A 122 5.60 48.92 -23.28
C ASP A 122 4.56 48.33 -22.29
N ILE A 123 4.52 48.84 -21.06
CA ILE A 123 3.51 48.44 -20.06
C ILE A 123 2.10 48.79 -20.54
N ILE A 124 1.90 49.99 -21.11
CA ILE A 124 0.62 50.42 -21.67
C ILE A 124 0.24 49.55 -22.86
N GLU A 125 1.18 49.21 -23.73
CA GLU A 125 0.95 48.32 -24.87
C GLU A 125 0.54 46.91 -24.41
N LYS A 126 1.25 46.33 -23.43
CA LYS A 126 0.90 45.05 -22.80
C LYS A 126 -0.52 45.09 -22.20
N MET A 127 -0.87 46.15 -21.47
CA MET A 127 -2.23 46.32 -20.94
C MET A 127 -3.28 46.42 -22.04
N ASN A 128 -2.98 47.11 -23.14
CA ASN A 128 -3.87 47.27 -24.29
C ASN A 128 -4.03 45.95 -25.06
N ALA A 129 -2.96 45.17 -25.21
CA ALA A 129 -2.99 43.84 -25.81
C ALA A 129 -3.87 42.88 -24.99
N CYS A 130 -3.74 42.88 -23.65
CA CYS A 130 -4.60 42.12 -22.75
C CYS A 130 -6.09 42.50 -22.91
N ARG A 131 -6.42 43.78 -23.09
CA ARG A 131 -7.81 44.24 -23.31
C ARG A 131 -8.38 43.84 -24.68
N ARG A 132 -7.55 43.73 -25.71
CA ARG A 132 -7.99 43.39 -27.07
C ARG A 132 -8.29 41.90 -27.26
N GLY A 133 -7.90 41.05 -26.31
CA GLY A 133 -8.08 39.60 -26.38
C GLY A 133 -7.24 38.95 -27.49
N PRO A 134 -7.16 37.60 -27.54
CA PRO A 134 -6.54 36.92 -28.68
C PRO A 134 -7.37 37.25 -29.93
N ARG A 135 -6.76 37.88 -30.93
CA ARG A 135 -7.38 37.98 -32.26
C ARG A 135 -7.59 36.54 -32.76
N GLN A 136 -8.84 36.10 -32.80
CA GLN A 136 -9.25 34.89 -33.54
C GLN A 136 -8.95 35.06 -35.03
#